data_AF-A0A135P751-F1
#
_entry.id   AF-A0A135P751-F1
#
_cell.length_a   1.000
_cell.length_b   1.000
_cell.length_c   1.000
_cell.angle_alpha   90.00
_cell.angle_beta   90.00
_cell.angle_gamma   90.00
#
_symmetry.space_group_name_H-M   'P 1'
#
loop_
_entity.id
_entity.type
_entity.pdbx_description
1 polymer ?
#
loop_
_entity_poly.entity_id
_entity_poly.type
_entity_poly.pdbx_seq_one_letter_code
_entity_poly.pdbx_strand_id
1 'polypeptide(L)' 'MCRRFECVQAFAPSTYSDASAKWLDVDRLSVRARADIGMKIEIRRVFHENFQVYCVREVWWQLQRGGFYRA' A
#
# COMPACT_ATOMS: atom_id res chain seq x y z
N MET A 1 -23.70 27.60 11.11
CA MET A 1 -23.77 26.20 11.55
C MET A 1 -23.29 25.31 10.41
N CYS A 2 -22.07 24.77 10.48
CA CYS A 2 -21.59 23.76 9.54
C CYS A 2 -22.31 22.44 9.81
N ARG A 3 -23.20 22.02 8.90
CA ARG A 3 -23.78 20.68 8.95
C ARG A 3 -22.73 19.67 8.46
N ARG A 4 -22.20 18.95 9.44
CA ARG A 4 -21.42 17.72 9.34
C ARG A 4 -22.20 16.73 8.44
N PHE A 5 -21.51 16.00 7.57
CA PHE A 5 -21.97 14.84 6.76
C PHE A 5 -22.02 14.96 5.21
N GLU A 6 -21.52 16.03 4.60
CA GLU A 6 -21.20 16.03 3.16
C GLU A 6 -19.70 15.83 2.93
N CYS A 7 -19.13 14.71 3.36
CA CYS A 7 -17.74 14.40 3.02
C CYS A 7 -17.47 12.89 2.97
N VAL A 8 -18.40 12.13 2.40
CA VAL A 8 -18.08 10.80 1.85
C VAL A 8 -17.98 10.83 0.32
N GLN A 9 -18.38 11.95 -0.29
CA GLN A 9 -18.35 12.24 -1.73
C GLN A 9 -17.07 13.00 -2.12
N ALA A 10 -15.89 12.44 -1.85
CA ALA A 10 -14.64 12.99 -2.40
C ALA A 10 -14.22 12.31 -3.71
N PHE A 11 -14.83 11.16 -4.04
CA PHE A 11 -14.65 10.46 -5.32
C PHE A 11 -16.00 9.91 -5.77
N ALA A 12 -16.28 9.95 -7.07
CA ALA A 12 -17.53 9.40 -7.60
C ALA A 12 -17.59 7.88 -7.36
N PRO A 13 -18.79 7.29 -7.16
CA PRO A 13 -18.92 5.84 -6.98
C PRO A 13 -18.31 5.01 -8.12
N SER A 14 -18.34 5.55 -9.34
CA SER A 14 -17.66 4.97 -10.51
C SER A 14 -16.15 4.91 -10.33
N THR A 15 -15.52 5.96 -9.79
CA THR A 15 -14.07 6.02 -9.58
C THR A 15 -13.61 5.08 -8.48
N TYR A 16 -14.41 4.89 -7.43
CA TYR A 16 -14.14 3.88 -6.39
C TYR A 16 -14.25 2.45 -6.93
N SER A 17 -15.27 2.20 -7.76
CA SER A 17 -15.50 0.88 -8.36
C SER A 17 -14.39 0.54 -9.36
N ASP A 18 -13.96 1.50 -10.18
CA ASP A 18 -12.84 1.35 -11.11
C ASP A 18 -11.52 1.12 -10.38
N ALA A 19 -11.29 1.83 -9.26
CA ALA A 19 -10.13 1.58 -8.42
C ALA A 19 -10.14 0.15 -7.89
N SER A 20 -11.28 -0.31 -7.36
CA SER A 20 -11.47 -1.68 -6.86
C SER A 20 -11.27 -2.74 -7.96
N ALA A 21 -11.78 -2.49 -9.16
CA ALA A 21 -11.62 -3.38 -10.32
C ALA A 21 -10.15 -3.47 -10.78
N LYS A 22 -9.38 -2.38 -10.72
CA LYS A 22 -7.94 -2.39 -11.00
C LYS A 22 -7.13 -3.21 -10.00
N TRP A 23 -7.57 -3.31 -8.74
CA TRP A 23 -6.89 -4.15 -7.74
C TRP A 23 -7.12 -5.65 -7.97
N LEU A 24 -8.26 -6.03 -8.55
CA LEU A 24 -8.60 -7.43 -8.86
C LEU A 24 -7.87 -7.94 -10.12
N ASP A 25 -7.49 -7.05 -11.02
CA ASP A 25 -6.78 -7.36 -12.25
C ASP A 25 -5.32 -6.91 -12.17
N VAL A 26 -4.43 -7.83 -11.78
CA VAL A 26 -3.00 -7.59 -11.61
C VAL A 26 -2.32 -7.08 -12.89
N ASP A 27 -2.88 -7.39 -14.07
CA ASP A 27 -2.31 -6.99 -15.35
C ASP A 27 -2.65 -5.53 -15.73
N ARG A 28 -3.75 -4.99 -15.18
CA ARG A 28 -4.13 -3.57 -15.31
C ARG A 28 -3.43 -2.64 -14.31
N LEU A 29 -2.61 -3.17 -13.41
CA LEU A 29 -1.87 -2.37 -12.44
C LEU A 29 -0.73 -1.60 -13.10
N SER A 30 -0.52 -0.37 -12.65
CA SER A 30 0.66 0.40 -13.05
C SER A 30 1.94 -0.30 -12.60
N VAL A 31 3.05 -0.04 -13.29
CA VAL A 31 4.39 -0.57 -12.95
C VAL A 31 4.72 -0.30 -11.47
N ARG A 32 4.36 0.88 -10.96
CA ARG A 32 4.53 1.24 -9.55
C ARG A 32 3.68 0.37 -8.61
N ALA A 33 2.40 0.17 -8.91
CA ALA A 33 1.53 -0.65 -8.09
C ALA A 33 1.97 -2.12 -8.06
N ARG A 34 2.53 -2.64 -9.16
CA ARG A 34 3.15 -3.97 -9.21
C ARG A 34 4.38 -4.08 -8.31
N ALA A 35 5.27 -3.08 -8.34
CA ALA A 35 6.42 -3.02 -7.45
C ALA A 35 5.99 -2.92 -5.97
N ASP A 36 4.96 -2.13 -5.66
CA ASP A 36 4.41 -1.99 -4.31
C ASP A 36 3.84 -3.31 -3.76
N ILE A 37 3.27 -4.18 -4.61
CA ILE A 37 2.82 -5.52 -4.18
C ILE A 37 4.01 -6.36 -3.72
N GLY A 38 5.10 -6.38 -4.48
CA GLY A 38 6.33 -7.08 -4.08
C GLY A 38 6.90 -6.52 -2.77
N MET A 39 6.96 -5.18 -2.66
CA MET A 39 7.40 -4.50 -1.44
C MET A 39 6.53 -4.84 -0.23
N LYS A 40 5.20 -4.93 -0.40
CA LYS A 40 4.27 -5.31 0.69
C LYS A 40 4.54 -6.70 1.24
N ILE A 41 4.92 -7.65 0.39
CA ILE A 41 5.25 -9.02 0.83
C ILE A 41 6.49 -8.98 1.73
N GLU A 42 7.53 -8.27 1.30
CA GLU A 42 8.78 -8.17 2.06
C GLU A 42 8.59 -7.40 3.38
N ILE A 43 7.82 -6.30 3.38
CA ILE A 43 7.44 -5.59 4.61
C ILE A 43 6.78 -6.55 5.61
N ARG A 44 5.85 -7.40 5.15
CA ARG A 44 5.16 -8.38 6.01
C ARG A 44 6.14 -9.44 6.52
N ARG A 45 7.08 -9.89 5.68
CA ARG A 45 8.12 -10.85 6.08
C ARG A 45 8.96 -10.28 7.22
N VAL A 46 9.57 -9.11 7.01
CA VAL A 46 10.42 -8.44 8.00
C VAL A 46 9.63 -8.13 9.27
N PHE A 47 8.39 -7.66 9.16
CA PHE A 47 7.55 -7.37 10.31
C PHE A 47 7.23 -8.62 11.14
N HIS A 48 6.96 -9.75 10.48
CA HIS A 48 6.71 -11.02 11.15
C HIS A 48 7.97 -11.62 11.77
N GLU A 49 9.12 -11.56 11.07
CA GLU A 49 10.43 -11.99 11.58
C GLU A 49 10.87 -11.21 12.83
N ASN A 50 10.50 -9.93 12.93
CA ASN A 50 10.80 -9.07 14.08
C ASN A 50 9.67 -9.04 15.13
N PHE A 51 8.82 -10.08 15.16
CA PHE A 51 7.73 -10.26 16.14
C PHE A 51 6.78 -9.07 16.26
N GLN A 52 6.61 -8.30 15.19
CA GLN A 52 5.75 -7.11 15.16
C GLN A 52 6.16 -6.01 16.15
N VAL A 53 7.35 -6.10 16.74
CA VAL A 53 7.87 -5.11 17.69
C VAL A 53 8.36 -3.87 16.96
N TYR A 54 8.89 -4.06 15.75
CA TYR A 54 9.50 -2.99 14.98
C TYR A 54 8.46 -2.03 14.41
N CYS A 55 8.69 -0.74 14.67
CA CYS A 55 7.89 0.31 14.05
C CYS A 55 8.19 0.43 12.55
N VAL A 56 7.31 1.11 11.81
CA VAL A 56 7.44 1.35 10.35
C VAL A 56 8.84 1.85 9.96
N ARG A 57 9.43 2.74 10.78
CA ARG A 57 10.77 3.28 10.53
C ARG A 57 11.87 2.22 10.61
N GLU A 58 11.78 1.30 11.57
CA GLU A 58 12.77 0.24 11.74
C GLU A 58 12.64 -0.83 10.65
N VAL A 59 11.41 -1.21 10.32
CA VAL A 59 11.12 -2.09 9.18
C VAL A 59 11.68 -1.48 7.89
N TRP A 60 11.47 -0.18 7.66
CA TRP A 60 12.01 0.51 6.48
C TRP A 60 13.54 0.45 6.42
N TRP A 61 14.22 0.71 7.54
CA TRP A 61 15.69 0.63 7.60
C TRP A 61 16.21 -0.78 7.32
N GLN A 62 15.49 -1.80 7.80
CA GLN A 62 15.85 -3.19 7.55
C GLN A 62 15.68 -3.57 6.07
N LEU A 63 14.63 -3.09 5.41
CA LEU A 63 14.40 -3.28 3.97
C LEU A 63 15.49 -2.59 3.12
N GLN A 64 15.93 -1.40 3.55
CA GLN A 64 17.01 -0.67 2.88
C GLN A 64 18.33 -1.44 2.94
N ARG A 65 18.62 -2.10 4.08
CA ARG A 65 19.80 -2.97 4.23
C ARG A 65 19.75 -4.21 3.33
N GLY A 66 18.56 -4.75 3.08
CA GLY A 66 18.33 -5.87 2.16
C GLY A 66 18.38 -5.50 0.68
N GLY A 67 18.56 -4.21 0.33
CA GLY A 67 18.66 -3.76 -1.06
C GLY A 67 17.32 -3.64 -1.80
N PHE A 68 16.17 -3.78 -1.13
CA PHE A 68 14.83 -3.83 -1.75
C PHE A 68 14.39 -2.54 -2.47
N TYR A 69 15.11 -1.43 -2.29
CA TYR A 69 14.81 -0.14 -2.91
C TYR A 69 15.78 0.25 -4.04
N ARG A 70 16.83 -0.55 -4.27
CA ARG A 70 17.77 -0.35 -5.38
C ARG A 70 17.28 -1.17 -6.57
N ALA A 71 16.33 -0.61 -7.32
CA ALA A 71 16.00 -1.00 -8.68
C ALA A 71 15.54 0.25 -9.45
#